data_AF-A0A9E4PB67-F1
#
_entry.id   AF-A0A9E4PB67-F1
#
_cell.length_a   1.000
_cell.length_b   1.000
_cell.length_c   1.000
_cell.angle_alpha   90.00
_cell.angle_beta   90.00
_cell.angle_gamma   90.00
#
_symmetry.space_group_name_H-M   'P 1'
#
loop_
_entity.id
_entity.type
_entity.pdbx_description
1 polymer ?
#
loop_
_entity_poly.entity_id
_entity_poly.type
_entity_poly.pdbx_seq_one_letter_code
_entity_poly.pdbx_strand_id
1 'polypeptide(L)'
;MRRDRISSAVLESKYLAESLAAQYGCTHQEFTSDGHLFLFESADVAVQFCCRLLEVRRKETAPVVPLEDSTDLPLRMSCHFGECFRLAEGQPWIGRGIQLSKSIAKESGQD
;
A
#
# COMPACT_ATOMS: atom_id res chain seq x y z
N MET A 1 4.12 3.05 -25.06
CA MET A 1 5.40 2.62 -24.44
C MET A 1 5.60 3.13 -23.01
N ARG A 2 5.77 4.44 -22.71
CA ARG A 2 5.97 4.90 -21.31
C ARG A 2 4.75 4.71 -20.41
N ARG A 3 3.55 5.00 -20.92
CA ARG A 3 2.28 4.77 -20.19
C ARG A 3 2.07 3.31 -19.86
N ASP A 4 2.34 2.42 -20.81
CA ASP A 4 2.22 0.96 -20.61
C ASP A 4 3.19 0.46 -19.56
N ARG A 5 4.44 0.97 -19.55
CA ARG A 5 5.43 0.66 -18.50
C ARG A 5 4.96 1.11 -17.11
N ILE A 6 4.42 2.32 -16.98
CA ILE A 6 3.89 2.82 -15.69
C ILE A 6 2.71 1.96 -15.25
N SER A 7 1.78 1.64 -16.16
CA SER A 7 0.65 0.76 -15.86
C SER A 7 1.10 -0.62 -15.38
N SER A 8 2.09 -1.23 -16.05
CA SER A 8 2.65 -2.52 -15.64
C SER A 8 3.32 -2.43 -14.26
N ALA A 9 4.14 -1.41 -14.02
CA ALA A 9 4.81 -1.22 -12.74
C ALA A 9 3.81 -0.99 -11.58
N VAL A 10 2.72 -0.25 -11.83
CA VAL A 10 1.62 -0.08 -10.86
C VAL A 10 0.89 -1.39 -10.63
N LEU A 11 0.65 -2.19 -11.67
CA LEU A 11 -0.05 -3.48 -11.56
C LEU A 11 0.78 -4.51 -10.79
N GLU A 12 2.07 -4.62 -11.08
CA GLU A 12 3.02 -5.45 -10.33
C GLU A 12 3.11 -4.97 -8.88
N SER A 13 3.14 -3.65 -8.68
CA SER A 13 3.18 -3.06 -7.35
C SER A 13 1.95 -3.43 -6.53
N LYS A 14 0.77 -3.32 -7.14
CA LYS A 14 -0.51 -3.72 -6.57
C LYS A 14 -0.53 -5.21 -6.23
N TYR A 15 -0.19 -6.07 -7.19
CA TYR A 15 -0.22 -7.53 -7.01
C TYR A 15 0.69 -8.01 -5.88
N LEU A 16 1.90 -7.43 -5.78
CA LEU A 16 2.82 -7.72 -4.69
C LEU A 16 2.20 -7.37 -3.32
N ALA A 17 1.63 -6.17 -3.21
CA ALA A 17 1.04 -5.71 -1.97
C ALA A 17 -0.16 -6.58 -1.55
N GLU A 18 -1.04 -6.95 -2.48
CA GLU A 18 -2.19 -7.85 -2.22
C GLU A 18 -1.73 -9.24 -1.80
N SER A 19 -0.73 -9.80 -2.50
CA SER A 19 -0.19 -11.13 -2.21
C SER A 19 0.46 -11.19 -0.83
N LEU A 20 1.19 -10.14 -0.43
CA LEU A 20 1.73 -10.01 0.91
C LEU A 20 0.62 -9.82 1.93
N ALA A 21 -0.32 -8.90 1.71
CA ALA A 21 -1.41 -8.61 2.65
C ALA A 21 -2.23 -9.88 2.98
N ALA A 22 -2.49 -10.72 1.98
CA ALA A 22 -3.18 -12.00 2.17
C ALA A 22 -2.41 -12.95 3.12
N GLN A 23 -1.08 -13.01 3.06
CA GLN A 23 -0.25 -13.83 3.96
C GLN A 23 -0.31 -13.34 5.41
N TYR A 24 -0.60 -12.06 5.61
CA TYR A 24 -0.78 -11.44 6.93
C TYR A 24 -2.25 -11.40 7.37
N GLY A 25 -3.17 -12.08 6.67
CA GLY A 25 -4.57 -12.16 7.09
C GLY A 25 -5.35 -10.85 6.93
N CYS A 26 -5.04 -10.07 5.88
CA CYS A 26 -5.82 -8.90 5.50
C CYS A 26 -7.31 -9.25 5.35
N THR A 27 -8.17 -8.53 6.06
CA THR A 27 -9.62 -8.78 6.06
C THR A 27 -10.34 -8.02 4.96
N HIS A 28 -9.76 -6.91 4.51
CA HIS A 28 -10.30 -6.10 3.43
C HIS A 28 -9.21 -5.30 2.73
N GLN A 29 -9.31 -5.20 1.40
CA GLN A 29 -8.44 -4.36 0.60
C GLN A 29 -9.25 -3.61 -0.46
N GLU A 30 -8.84 -2.38 -0.74
CA GLU A 30 -9.46 -1.51 -1.74
C GLU A 30 -8.37 -0.69 -2.45
N PHE A 31 -8.32 -0.77 -3.77
CA PHE A 31 -7.41 0.02 -4.59
C PHE A 31 -8.17 1.18 -5.22
N THR A 32 -7.92 2.41 -4.75
CA THR A 32 -8.54 3.63 -5.27
C THR A 32 -7.50 4.57 -5.89
N SER A 33 -7.96 5.71 -6.42
CA SER A 33 -7.08 6.78 -6.91
C SER A 33 -6.09 7.30 -5.86
N ASP A 34 -6.41 7.13 -4.58
CA ASP A 34 -5.68 7.70 -3.45
C ASP A 34 -4.65 6.71 -2.88
N GLY A 35 -4.56 5.51 -3.45
CA GLY A 35 -3.65 4.46 -3.03
C GLY A 35 -4.36 3.14 -2.73
N HIS A 36 -3.63 2.24 -2.07
CA HIS A 36 -4.13 0.92 -1.69
C HIS A 36 -4.43 0.90 -0.19
N LEU A 37 -5.70 0.71 0.16
CA LEU A 37 -6.15 0.51 1.52
C LEU A 37 -6.09 -0.98 1.86
N PHE A 38 -5.55 -1.30 3.04
CA PHE A 38 -5.57 -2.63 3.64
C PHE A 38 -6.09 -2.52 5.08
N LEU A 39 -7.01 -3.39 5.47
CA LEU A 39 -7.53 -3.48 6.83
C LEU A 39 -7.14 -4.83 7.45
N PHE A 40 -6.75 -4.76 8.72
CA PHE A 40 -6.33 -5.91 9.53
C PHE A 40 -7.02 -5.82 10.89
N GLU A 41 -7.27 -6.97 11.52
CA GLU A 41 -7.86 -7.01 12.86
C GLU A 41 -6.85 -6.69 13.98
N SER A 42 -5.56 -6.85 13.71
CA SER A 42 -4.48 -6.64 14.67
C SER A 42 -3.54 -5.54 14.23
N ALA A 43 -3.22 -4.68 15.20
CA ALA A 43 -2.27 -3.60 15.02
C ALA A 43 -0.87 -4.11 14.67
N ASP A 44 -0.41 -5.13 15.39
CA ASP A 44 0.91 -5.72 15.21
C ASP A 44 1.06 -6.33 13.83
N VAL A 45 0.02 -7.02 13.36
CA VAL A 45 -0.01 -7.64 12.03
C VAL A 45 0.06 -6.58 10.93
N ALA A 46 -0.70 -5.48 11.06
CA ALA A 46 -0.65 -4.38 10.11
C ALA A 46 0.76 -3.76 10.03
N VAL A 47 1.42 -3.55 11.18
CA VAL A 47 2.79 -3.02 11.22
C VAL A 47 3.79 -4.00 10.61
N GLN A 48 3.69 -5.29 10.92
CA GLN A 48 4.55 -6.32 10.33
C GLN A 48 4.41 -6.37 8.80
N PHE A 49 3.17 -6.30 8.30
CA PHE A 49 2.90 -6.19 6.87
C PHE A 49 3.56 -4.94 6.27
N CYS A 50 3.39 -3.77 6.89
CA CYS A 50 4.01 -2.52 6.45
C CYS A 50 5.54 -2.64 6.36
N CYS A 51 6.19 -3.12 7.43
CA CYS A 51 7.64 -3.36 7.43
C CYS A 51 8.05 -4.30 6.31
N ARG A 52 7.31 -5.40 6.12
CA ARG A 52 7.62 -6.39 5.09
C ARG A 52 7.50 -5.81 3.69
N LEU A 53 6.46 -5.02 3.42
CA LEU A 53 6.27 -4.37 2.12
C LEU A 53 7.42 -3.40 1.81
N LEU A 54 7.86 -2.61 2.80
CA LEU A 54 9.02 -1.72 2.66
C LEU A 54 10.31 -2.49 2.39
N GLU A 55 10.54 -3.59 3.10
CA GLU A 55 11.72 -4.45 2.87
C GLU A 55 11.77 -5.03 1.46
N VAL A 56 10.65 -5.58 0.99
CA VAL A 56 10.58 -6.16 -0.36
C VAL A 56 10.79 -5.07 -1.40
N ARG A 57 10.15 -3.91 -1.24
CA ARG A 57 10.36 -2.76 -2.13
C ARG A 57 11.81 -2.33 -2.19
N ARG A 58 12.48 -2.19 -1.04
CA ARG A 58 13.90 -1.83 -0.97
C ARG A 58 14.79 -2.85 -1.68
N LYS A 59 14.44 -4.15 -1.63
CA LYS A 59 15.18 -5.19 -2.35
C LYS A 59 14.94 -5.13 -3.86
N GLU A 60 13.74 -4.81 -4.30
CA GLU A 60 13.40 -4.62 -5.71
C GLU A 60 14.06 -3.36 -6.31
N THR A 61 14.18 -2.30 -5.51
CA THR A 61 14.82 -1.04 -5.93
C THR A 61 16.33 -0.98 -5.67
N ALA A 62 16.90 -1.92 -4.90
CA ALA A 62 18.34 -2.02 -4.72
C ALA A 62 19.01 -2.39 -6.07
N PRO A 63 19.83 -1.51 -6.65
CA PRO A 63 20.36 -1.74 -7.99
C PRO A 63 21.40 -2.85 -7.94
N VAL A 64 21.10 -4.00 -8.55
CA VAL A 64 22.14 -4.98 -8.93
C VAL A 64 22.91 -4.47 -10.16
N VAL A 65 22.25 -3.66 -11.00
CA VAL A 65 22.82 -2.86 -12.11
C VAL A 65 21.91 -1.63 -12.27
N PRO A 66 22.44 -0.39 -12.38
CA PRO A 66 21.62 0.77 -12.66
C PRO A 66 21.14 0.68 -14.11
N LEU A 67 19.92 0.19 -14.31
CA LEU A 67 19.22 0.33 -15.58
C LEU A 67 18.75 1.78 -15.66
N GLU A 68 19.21 2.52 -16.66
CA GLU A 68 18.80 3.92 -16.95
C GLU A 68 17.28 4.10 -17.10
N ASP A 69 16.52 2.99 -17.15
CA ASP A 69 15.09 2.89 -17.39
C ASP A 69 14.26 2.40 -16.18
N SER A 70 14.85 2.18 -14.99
CA SER A 70 14.06 1.77 -13.81
C SER A 70 13.13 2.90 -13.38
N THR A 71 11.81 2.68 -13.48
CA THR A 71 10.82 3.63 -12.97
C THR A 71 10.79 3.47 -11.45
N ASP A 72 11.59 4.27 -10.75
CA ASP A 72 11.52 4.35 -9.29
C ASP A 72 10.14 4.92 -8.90
N LEU A 73 9.27 4.05 -8.39
CA LEU A 73 7.94 4.42 -7.92
C LEU A 73 8.01 4.59 -6.40
N PRO A 74 8.09 5.83 -5.89
CA PRO A 74 8.20 6.05 -4.46
C PRO A 74 6.96 5.48 -3.74
N LEU A 75 7.20 4.62 -2.76
CA LEU A 75 6.15 4.09 -1.90
C LEU A 75 5.95 5.03 -0.70
N ARG A 76 4.75 5.58 -0.57
CA ARG A 76 4.28 6.29 0.63
C ARG A 76 3.28 5.40 1.36
N MET A 77 3.41 5.34 2.68
CA MET A 77 2.62 4.42 3.48
C MET A 77 2.41 4.99 4.88
N SER A 78 1.24 4.74 5.42
CA SER A 78 0.85 5.04 6.79
C SER A 78 0.11 3.84 7.37
N CYS A 79 0.19 3.68 8.69
CA CYS A 79 -0.55 2.67 9.43
C CYS A 79 -1.22 3.37 10.61
N HIS A 80 -2.51 3.14 10.80
CA HIS A 80 -3.28 3.76 11.88
C HIS A 80 -4.29 2.75 12.45
N PHE A 81 -4.51 2.83 13.77
CA PHE A 81 -5.44 1.96 14.49
C PHE A 81 -6.68 2.72 14.92
N GLY A 82 -7.85 2.12 14.74
CA GLY A 82 -9.10 2.74 15.15
C GLY A 82 -10.30 2.04 14.55
N GLU A 83 -11.48 2.43 15.04
CA GLU A 83 -12.74 1.86 14.57
C GLU A 83 -12.99 2.21 13.10
N CYS A 84 -13.36 1.18 12.35
CA CYS A 84 -13.76 1.27 10.96
C CYS A 84 -15.06 0.46 10.78
N PHE A 85 -15.97 0.98 9.98
CA PHE A 85 -17.27 0.38 9.73
C PHE A 85 -17.53 0.34 8.24
N ARG A 86 -18.25 -0.69 7.80
CA ARG A 86 -18.72 -0.81 6.43
C ARG A 86 -20.16 -0.31 6.35
N LEU A 87 -20.43 0.66 5.49
CA LEU A 87 -21.76 1.31 5.39
C LEU A 87 -22.86 0.32 4.98
N ALA A 88 -22.57 -0.55 4.02
CA ALA A 88 -23.40 -1.68 3.61
C ALA A 88 -22.52 -2.73 2.90
N GLU A 89 -23.04 -3.92 2.63
CA GLU A 89 -22.32 -4.90 1.84
C GLU A 89 -21.96 -4.34 0.44
N GLY A 90 -20.71 -4.52 0.04
CA GLY A 90 -20.17 -3.97 -1.22
C GLY A 90 -19.92 -2.45 -1.21
N GLN A 91 -20.18 -1.74 -0.10
CA GLN A 91 -19.86 -0.32 0.04
C GLN A 91 -18.47 -0.11 0.69
N PRO A 92 -17.87 1.08 0.50
CA PRO A 92 -16.57 1.41 1.09
C PRO A 92 -16.56 1.33 2.61
N TRP A 93 -15.38 1.07 3.15
CA TRP A 93 -15.13 1.22 4.58
C TRP A 93 -14.90 2.67 4.95
N ILE A 94 -15.50 3.09 6.06
CA ILE A 94 -15.37 4.43 6.61
C ILE A 94 -14.87 4.37 8.06
N GLY A 95 -14.17 5.40 8.48
CA GLY A 95 -13.67 5.50 9.86
C GLY A 95 -12.64 6.61 9.97
N ARG A 96 -12.52 7.20 11.17
CA ARG A 96 -11.50 8.22 11.42
C ARG A 96 -10.08 7.69 11.21
N GLY A 97 -9.84 6.41 11.50
CA GLY A 97 -8.55 5.76 11.25
C GLY A 97 -8.16 5.75 9.76
N ILE A 98 -9.13 5.47 8.87
CA ILE A 98 -8.91 5.50 7.42
C ILE A 98 -8.59 6.93 6.95
N GLN A 99 -9.37 7.91 7.42
CA GLN A 99 -9.15 9.31 7.07
C GLN A 99 -7.76 9.80 7.52
N LEU A 100 -7.38 9.53 8.77
CA LEU A 100 -6.08 9.93 9.31
C LEU A 100 -4.93 9.25 8.58
N SER A 101 -5.05 7.94 8.31
CA SER A 101 -4.04 7.19 7.55
C SER A 101 -3.83 7.84 6.18
N LYS A 102 -4.90 8.07 5.40
CA LYS A 102 -4.80 8.72 4.08
C LYS A 102 -4.11 10.09 4.14
N SER A 103 -4.45 10.91 5.12
CA SER A 103 -3.82 12.23 5.30
C SER A 103 -2.32 12.11 5.61
N ILE A 104 -1.93 11.24 6.53
CA ILE A 104 -0.53 11.02 6.91
C ILE A 104 0.29 10.48 5.73
N ALA A 105 -0.24 9.51 4.97
CA ALA A 105 0.43 9.00 3.77
C ALA A 105 0.65 10.09 2.72
N LYS A 106 -0.28 11.05 2.59
CA LYS A 106 -0.17 12.15 1.64
C LYS A 106 0.93 13.16 2.03
N GLU A 107 1.08 13.40 3.33
CA GLU A 107 2.11 14.28 3.90
C GLU A 107 3.49 13.61 3.93
N SER A 108 3.54 12.26 4.06
CA SER A 108 4.80 11.52 4.02
C SER A 108 5.48 11.65 2.65
N GLY A 109 6.71 12.17 2.62
CA GLY A 109 7.47 12.41 1.39
C GLY A 109 7.48 13.85 0.87
N GLN A 110 7.32 14.84 1.76
CA GLN A 110 7.66 16.25 1.52
C GLN A 110 9.07 16.65 1.99
N ASP A 111 9.89 15.69 2.44
CA ASP A 111 11.28 15.90 2.87
C ASP A 111 12.28 15.65 1.73
#